data_AF-A0A2V6KFC8-F1
#
_entry.id   AF-A0A2V6KFC8-F1
#
_cell.length_a   1.000
_cell.length_b   1.000
_cell.length_c   1.000
_cell.angle_alpha   90.00
_cell.angle_beta   90.00
_cell.angle_gamma   90.00
#
_symmetry.space_group_name_H-M   'P 1'
#
loop_
_entity.id
_entity.type
_entity.pdbx_description
1 polymer ?
#
loop_
_entity_poly.entity_id
_entity_poly.type
_entity_poly.pdbx_seq_one_letter_code
_entity_poly.pdbx_strand_id
1 'polypeptide(L)' 'SWIVLSKNGSISVHNAEGRELERYNVVIGSMISKDDGAHVKKGETFVQWDPYNVPILTDKSGKIEFRDMIAGVTI' A
#
# COMPACT_ATOMS: atom_id res chain seq x y z
N SER A 1 9.79 4.78 -0.54
CA SER A 1 8.35 4.52 -0.33
C SER A 1 8.07 3.07 -0.65
N TRP A 2 7.11 2.48 0.05
CA TRP A 2 6.74 1.06 -0.04
C TRP A 2 5.31 0.94 -0.55
N ILE A 3 4.98 -0.17 -1.22
CA ILE A 3 3.63 -0.45 -1.71
C ILE A 3 3.09 -1.69 -1.01
N VAL A 4 1.88 -1.60 -0.48
CA VAL A 4 1.19 -2.73 0.16
C VAL A 4 0.70 -3.70 -0.92
N LEU A 5 1.14 -4.96 -0.84
CA LEU A 5 0.74 -6.04 -1.75
C LEU A 5 -0.31 -6.98 -1.14
N SER A 6 -0.55 -6.89 0.17
CA SER A 6 -1.50 -7.75 0.89
C SER A 6 -2.88 -7.08 1.05
N LYS A 7 -3.94 -7.89 1.19
CA LYS A 7 -5.31 -7.39 1.42
C LYS A 7 -5.68 -7.21 2.89
N ASN A 8 -4.94 -7.83 3.80
CA ASN A 8 -5.27 -7.93 5.23
C ASN A 8 -4.15 -7.36 6.12
N GLY A 9 -3.36 -6.40 5.62
CA GLY A 9 -2.29 -5.78 6.38
C GLY A 9 -2.80 -4.76 7.39
N SER A 10 -2.01 -4.49 8.42
CA SER A 10 -2.23 -3.35 9.33
C SER A 10 -0.91 -2.70 9.72
N ILE A 11 -0.95 -1.41 10.06
CA ILE A 11 0.15 -0.66 10.65
C ILE A 11 -0.27 -0.21 12.05
N SER A 12 0.58 -0.45 13.03
CA SER A 12 0.40 0.03 14.40
C SER A 12 1.42 1.12 14.72
N VAL A 13 0.96 2.14 15.44
CA VAL A 13 1.81 3.22 15.96
C VAL A 13 2.01 2.96 17.45
N HIS A 14 3.27 2.90 17.89
CA HIS A 14 3.63 2.64 19.28
C HIS A 14 4.25 3.87 19.92
N ASN A 15 4.10 4.02 21.24
CA ASN A 15 4.86 4.99 22.01
C ASN A 15 6.29 4.49 22.29
N ALA A 16 7.11 5.33 22.93
CA ALA A 16 8.50 4.99 23.27
C ALA A 16 8.64 3.77 24.21
N GLU A 17 7.59 3.42 24.94
CA GLU A 17 7.53 2.26 25.85
C GLU A 17 7.02 0.99 25.13
N GLY A 18 6.75 1.06 23.82
CA GLY A 18 6.25 -0.06 23.02
C GLY A 18 4.73 -0.27 23.11
N ARG A 19 4.00 0.55 23.88
CA ARG A 19 2.54 0.48 23.96
C ARG A 19 1.92 0.96 22.64
N GLU A 20 1.03 0.15 22.07
CA GLU A 20 0.24 0.52 20.90
C GLU A 20 -0.70 1.68 21.24
N LEU A 21 -0.60 2.74 20.44
CA LEU A 21 -1.44 3.93 20.51
C LEU A 21 -2.59 3.83 19.51
N GLU A 22 -2.28 3.45 18.28
CA GLU A 22 -3.21 3.43 17.15
C GLU A 22 -2.91 2.24 16.25
N ARG A 23 -3.94 1.75 15.56
CA ARG A 23 -3.84 0.70 14.55
C ARG A 23 -4.71 1.03 13.36
N TYR A 24 -4.15 0.91 12.17
CA TYR A 24 -4.80 1.19 10.90
C TYR A 24 -4.71 -0.02 9.98
N ASN A 25 -5.84 -0.44 9.41
CA ASN A 25 -5.83 -1.42 8.34
C ASN A 25 -5.32 -0.76 7.06
N VAL A 26 -4.49 -1.48 6.30
CA VAL A 26 -3.99 -1.02 5.01
C VAL A 26 -4.55 -1.88 3.89
N VAL A 27 -4.77 -1.25 2.73
CA VAL A 27 -5.34 -1.91 1.55
C VAL A 27 -4.25 -2.14 0.51
N ILE A 28 -4.49 -3.10 -0.40
CA ILE A 28 -3.60 -3.33 -1.53
C ILE A 28 -3.44 -2.05 -2.36
N GLY A 29 -2.22 -1.71 -2.73
CA GLY A 29 -1.89 -0.48 -3.44
C GLY A 29 -1.70 0.75 -2.55
N SER A 30 -1.90 0.66 -1.23
CA SER A 30 -1.49 1.75 -0.33
C SER A 30 0.01 2.01 -0.44
N MET A 31 0.38 3.27 -0.56
CA MET A 31 1.76 3.75 -0.51
C MET A 31 2.11 4.16 0.92
N ILE A 32 3.21 3.62 1.43
CA ILE A 32 3.78 3.94 2.74
C ILE A 32 5.05 4.76 2.52
N SER A 33 5.11 5.97 3.07
CA SER A 33 6.25 6.87 2.89
C SER A 33 7.38 6.66 3.89
N LYS A 34 7.15 5.82 4.91
CA LYS A 34 8.07 5.51 6.01
C LYS A 34 8.52 4.06 5.99
N ASP A 35 9.72 3.83 6.49
CA ASP A 35 10.24 2.49 6.75
C ASP A 35 9.62 1.90 8.02
N ASP A 36 9.70 0.58 8.17
CA ASP A 36 9.28 -0.09 9.40
C ASP A 36 10.12 0.40 10.60
N GLY A 37 9.45 0.62 11.74
CA GLY A 37 10.06 1.19 12.95
C GLY A 37 10.43 2.68 12.86
N ALA A 38 10.14 3.37 11.76
CA ALA A 38 10.41 4.80 11.66
C ALA A 38 9.49 5.64 12.56
N HIS A 39 9.99 6.77 13.02
CA HIS A 39 9.21 7.70 13.84
C HIS A 39 8.27 8.55 12.97
N VAL A 40 7.07 8.79 13.50
CA VAL A 40 6.05 9.65 12.89
C VAL A 40 5.59 10.71 13.90
N LYS A 41 5.23 11.89 13.40
CA LYS A 41 4.64 12.96 14.23
C LYS A 41 3.12 12.87 14.22
N LYS A 42 2.48 13.37 15.27
CA LYS A 42 1.02 13.51 15.30
C LYS A 42 0.54 14.36 14.12
N GLY A 43 -0.41 13.83 13.35
CA GLY A 43 -0.96 14.48 12.16
C GLY A 43 -0.13 14.32 10.88
N GLU A 44 0.99 13.60 10.93
CA GLU A 44 1.79 13.31 9.74
C GLU A 44 1.09 12.24 8.88
N THR A 45 0.90 12.52 7.60
CA THR A 45 0.42 11.52 6.64
C THR A 45 1.57 10.65 6.17
N PHE A 46 1.52 9.35 6.49
CA PHE A 46 2.54 8.39 6.06
C PHE A 46 1.97 7.19 5.28
N VAL A 47 0.65 7.10 5.12
CA VAL A 47 -0.05 6.13 4.27
C VAL A 47 -1.02 6.87 3.37
N GLN A 48 -1.00 6.57 2.08
CA GLN A 48 -1.94 7.12 1.10
C GLN A 48 -2.42 6.02 0.16
N TRP A 49 -3.66 6.10 -0.30
CA TRP A 49 -4.22 5.18 -1.29
C TRP A 49 -5.36 5.86 -2.08
N ASP A 50 -5.72 5.27 -3.22
CA ASP A 50 -6.90 5.67 -3.98
C ASP A 50 -8.14 4.91 -3.44
N PRO A 51 -9.17 5.61 -2.91
CA PRO A 51 -10.36 4.96 -2.36
C PRO A 51 -11.32 4.44 -3.42
N TYR A 52 -11.16 4.81 -4.69
CA TYR A 52 -12.08 4.46 -5.79
C TYR A 52 -11.55 3.34 -6.68
N ASN A 53 -10.25 3.04 -6.62
CA ASN A 53 -9.62 2.06 -7.50
C ASN A 53 -8.84 1.01 -6.70
N VAL A 54 -9.01 -0.26 -7.07
CA VAL A 54 -8.20 -1.37 -6.53
C VAL A 54 -7.18 -1.78 -7.60
N PRO A 55 -5.88 -1.48 -7.41
CA PRO A 55 -4.88 -1.77 -8.43
C PRO A 55 -4.55 -3.26 -8.52
N ILE A 56 -4.22 -3.71 -9.72
CA ILE A 56 -3.62 -5.02 -9.97
C ILE A 56 -2.10 -4.83 -9.99
N LEU A 57 -1.40 -5.48 -9.07
CA LEU A 57 0.04 -5.32 -8.86
C LEU A 57 0.77 -6.64 -9.03
N THR A 58 1.96 -6.60 -9.64
CA THR A 58 2.89 -7.73 -9.68
C THR A 58 4.01 -7.53 -8.65
N ASP A 59 4.41 -8.60 -7.97
CA ASP A 59 5.57 -8.62 -7.08
C ASP A 59 6.86 -9.00 -7.83
N LYS A 60 6.77 -9.26 -9.14
CA LYS A 60 7.90 -9.66 -9.98
C LYS A 60 8.31 -8.53 -10.91
N SER A 61 9.61 -8.37 -11.07
CA SER A 61 10.17 -7.56 -12.15
C SER A 61 10.05 -8.31 -13.48
N GLY A 62 9.88 -7.58 -14.58
CA GLY A 62 9.72 -8.18 -15.89
C GLY A 62 9.43 -7.17 -16.99
N LYS A 63 8.88 -7.66 -18.09
CA LYS A 63 8.39 -6.85 -19.22
C LYS A 63 6.89 -7.05 -19.37
N ILE A 64 6.20 -6.01 -19.82
CA ILE A 64 4.77 -6.05 -20.10
C ILE A 64 4.56 -6.70 -21.46
N GLU A 65 3.61 -7.64 -21.52
CA GLU A 65 3.11 -8.22 -22.76
C GLU A 65 1.59 -8.18 -22.71
N PHE A 66 0.96 -7.59 -23.72
CA PHE A 66 -0.49 -7.58 -23.85
C PHE A 66 -0.93 -8.88 -24.54
N ARG A 67 -1.77 -9.66 -23.87
CA ARG A 67 -2.37 -10.88 -24.43
C ARG A 67 -3.87 -10.70 -24.53
N ASP A 68 -4.41 -11.05 -25.70
CA ASP A 68 -5.85 -10.98 -26.01
C ASP A 68 -6.50 -9.61 -25.79
N MET A 69 -5.71 -8.54 -25.83
CA MET A 69 -6.18 -7.15 -25.78
C MET A 69 -6.28 -6.61 -27.21
N ILE A 70 -7.47 -6.71 -27.80
CA ILE A 70 -7.78 -6.30 -29.17
C ILE A 70 -8.72 -5.09 -29.09
N ALA A 71 -8.25 -3.95 -29.60
CA ALA A 71 -9.00 -2.70 -29.56
C ALA A 71 -10.38 -2.85 -30.24
N GLY A 72 -11.44 -2.41 -29.56
CA GLY A 72 -12.82 -2.52 -30.05
C GLY A 72 -13.43 -3.92 -29.93
N VAL A 73 -12.72 -4.90 -29.37
CA VAL A 73 -13.24 -6.25 -29.09
C VAL A 73 -13.14 -6.59 -27.61
N THR A 74 -11.96 -6.46 -27.01
CA THR A 74 -11.68 -6.89 -25.62
C THR A 74 -11.05 -5.80 -24.74
N ILE A 75 -10.84 -4.60 -25.29
CA ILE A 75 -10.38 -3.40 -24.58
C ILE A 75 -11.54 -2.43 -24.45
#